data_AF-A0A2P2KST1-F1
#
_entry.id   AF-A0A2P2KST1-F1
#
_cell.length_a   1.000
_cell.length_b   1.000
_cell.length_c   1.000
_cell.angle_alpha   90.00
_cell.angle_beta   90.00
_cell.angle_gamma   90.00
#
_symmetry.space_group_name_H-M   'P 1'
#
loop_
_entity.id
_entity.type
_entity.pdbx_description
1 polymer ?
#
loop_
_entity_poly.entity_id
_entity_poly.type
_entity_poly.pdbx_seq_one_letter_code
_entity_poly.pdbx_strand_id
1 'polypeptide(L)'
;MLGYIFSTMELLQICDYCLKQIPRDVLLEILGPSKVYKQVIKKVINSTVAEYVQKEGLKVSKDLRIEQSFEDLEEAFEPGNIFCFNAVVQIQESP
;
A
#
# COMPACT_ATOMS: atom_id res chain seq x y z
N MET A 1 20.55 22.03 11.38
CA MET A 1 19.32 21.32 11.80
C MET A 1 18.10 21.77 10.98
N LEU A 2 18.26 21.98 9.67
CA LEU A 2 17.17 22.23 8.71
C LEU A 2 17.24 21.28 7.49
N GLY A 3 18.31 20.48 7.36
CA GLY A 3 18.52 19.57 6.24
C GLY A 3 17.78 18.23 6.32
N TYR A 4 17.14 17.90 7.45
CA TYR A 4 16.40 16.65 7.62
C TYR A 4 14.90 16.76 7.29
N ILE A 5 14.35 17.97 7.27
CA ILE A 5 12.91 18.18 7.02
C ILE A 5 12.62 18.20 5.51
N PHE A 6 13.57 18.62 4.68
CA PHE A 6 13.42 18.58 3.21
C PHE A 6 13.54 17.16 2.60
N SER A 7 14.07 16.18 3.34
CA SER A 7 14.36 14.83 2.79
C SER A 7 13.12 13.93 2.62
N THR A 8 12.04 14.17 3.37
CA THR A 8 10.87 13.25 3.39
C THR A 8 9.63 13.76 2.67
N MET A 9 9.62 15.01 2.16
CA MET A 9 8.47 15.56 1.42
C MET A 9 8.71 15.88 -0.06
N GLU A 10 9.95 16.05 -0.54
CA GLU A 10 10.18 16.40 -1.96
C GLU A 10 10.28 15.21 -2.93
N LEU A 11 10.48 13.98 -2.44
CA LEU A 11 10.49 12.78 -3.30
C LEU A 11 9.08 12.23 -3.61
N LEU A 12 8.05 12.68 -2.88
CA LEU A 12 6.67 12.18 -3.04
C LEU A 12 5.84 12.97 -4.07
N GLN A 13 6.17 14.24 -4.35
CA GLN A 13 5.44 15.03 -5.35
C GLN A 13 5.99 14.92 -6.78
N ILE A 14 7.26 14.53 -6.95
CA ILE A 14 7.90 14.50 -8.28
C ILE A 14 7.44 13.30 -9.14
N CYS A 15 6.90 12.24 -8.55
CA CYS A 15 6.68 11.00 -9.30
C CYS A 15 5.26 10.42 -9.33
N ASP A 16 4.18 10.98 -8.78
CA ASP A 16 2.85 10.34 -9.03
C ASP A 16 2.49 10.34 -10.54
N TYR A 17 2.98 11.33 -11.28
CA TYR A 17 2.80 11.43 -12.74
C TYR A 17 3.87 10.65 -13.55
N CYS A 18 5.13 10.61 -13.08
CA CYS A 18 6.21 9.90 -13.77
C CYS A 18 6.29 8.40 -13.42
N LEU A 19 5.92 7.99 -12.20
CA LEU A 19 5.97 6.58 -11.75
C LEU A 19 5.04 5.68 -12.55
N LYS A 20 3.94 6.22 -13.10
CA LYS A 20 3.04 5.50 -14.02
C LYS A 20 3.68 5.20 -15.38
N GLN A 21 4.73 5.93 -15.77
CA GLN A 21 5.40 5.83 -17.07
C GLN A 21 6.80 5.19 -16.98
N ILE A 22 7.29 4.93 -15.78
CA ILE A 22 8.59 4.29 -15.57
C ILE A 22 8.41 2.76 -15.59
N PRO A 23 9.19 2.03 -16.40
CA PRO A 23 9.19 0.58 -16.39
C PRO A 23 9.49 0.01 -15.00
N ARG A 24 8.88 -1.13 -14.67
CA ARG A 24 9.05 -1.81 -13.37
C ARG A 24 10.53 -1.95 -12.99
N ASP A 25 11.35 -2.40 -13.91
CA ASP A 25 12.76 -2.75 -13.65
C ASP A 25 13.56 -1.51 -13.19
N VAL A 26 13.25 -0.35 -13.79
CA VAL A 26 13.87 0.94 -13.44
C VAL A 26 13.42 1.40 -12.04
N LEU A 27 12.16 1.18 -11.67
CA LEU A 27 11.68 1.50 -10.32
C LEU A 27 12.37 0.63 -9.26
N LEU A 28 12.57 -0.65 -9.55
CA LEU A 28 13.27 -1.57 -8.65
C LEU A 28 14.75 -1.20 -8.49
N GLU A 29 15.41 -0.76 -9.56
CA GLU A 29 16.81 -0.33 -9.55
C GLU A 29 17.02 0.97 -8.75
N ILE A 30 16.15 1.97 -8.94
CA ILE A 30 16.32 3.31 -8.34
C ILE A 30 15.86 3.34 -6.88
N LEU A 31 14.69 2.75 -6.58
CA LEU A 31 14.07 2.86 -5.26
C LEU A 31 14.38 1.66 -4.37
N GLY A 32 14.76 0.53 -4.97
CA GLY A 32 14.93 -0.74 -4.30
C GLY A 32 13.63 -1.52 -4.13
N PRO A 33 13.68 -2.87 -4.18
CA PRO A 33 12.49 -3.72 -4.17
C PRO A 33 11.61 -3.53 -2.93
N SER A 34 12.21 -3.45 -1.73
CA SER A 34 11.44 -3.28 -0.49
C SER A 34 10.60 -2.00 -0.48
N LYS A 35 11.13 -0.86 -0.96
CA LYS A 35 10.35 0.40 -0.99
C LYS A 35 9.20 0.32 -1.99
N VAL A 36 9.44 -0.30 -3.15
CA VAL A 36 8.42 -0.45 -4.19
C VAL A 36 7.33 -1.41 -3.74
N TYR A 37 7.70 -2.59 -3.23
CA TYR A 37 6.74 -3.61 -2.80
C TYR A 37 5.91 -3.16 -1.62
N LYS A 38 6.52 -2.44 -0.66
CA LYS A 38 5.77 -1.79 0.44
C LYS A 38 4.65 -0.88 -0.02
N GLN A 39 4.91 -0.06 -1.04
CA GLN A 39 3.89 0.85 -1.56
C GLN A 39 2.80 0.07 -2.31
N VAL A 40 3.19 -0.92 -3.12
CA VAL A 40 2.26 -1.75 -3.90
C VAL A 40 1.37 -2.59 -2.99
N ILE A 41 1.92 -3.31 -2.01
CA ILE A 41 1.19 -4.14 -1.05
C ILE A 41 0.15 -3.30 -0.30
N LYS A 42 0.56 -2.14 0.24
CA LYS A 42 -0.36 -1.22 0.93
C LYS A 42 -1.50 -0.76 0.01
N LYS A 43 -1.18 -0.44 -1.25
CA LYS A 43 -2.18 0.03 -2.21
C LYS A 43 -3.18 -1.08 -2.56
N VAL A 44 -2.70 -2.29 -2.83
CA VAL A 44 -3.52 -3.47 -3.13
C VAL A 44 -4.48 -3.76 -1.98
N ILE A 45 -3.95 -3.85 -0.76
CA ILE A 45 -4.75 -4.09 0.44
C ILE A 45 -5.85 -3.04 0.60
N ASN A 46 -5.48 -1.75 0.53
CA ASN A 46 -6.43 -0.65 0.70
C ASN A 46 -7.51 -0.64 -0.41
N SER A 47 -7.14 -0.89 -1.67
CA SER A 47 -8.12 -0.94 -2.75
C SER A 47 -9.06 -2.12 -2.62
N THR A 48 -8.55 -3.31 -2.29
CA THR A 48 -9.35 -4.52 -2.16
C THR A 48 -10.34 -4.42 -0.99
N VAL A 49 -9.91 -3.90 0.15
CA VAL A 49 -10.80 -3.68 1.29
C VAL A 49 -11.85 -2.61 0.97
N ALA A 50 -11.47 -1.51 0.32
CA ALA A 50 -12.41 -0.47 -0.08
C ALA A 50 -13.49 -0.99 -1.04
N GLU A 51 -13.09 -1.79 -2.03
CA GLU A 51 -14.01 -2.45 -2.96
C GLU A 51 -14.97 -3.40 -2.24
N TYR A 52 -14.45 -4.21 -1.31
CA TYR A 52 -15.26 -5.14 -0.52
C TYR A 52 -16.29 -4.40 0.35
N VAL A 53 -15.86 -3.37 1.08
CA VAL A 53 -16.73 -2.53 1.94
C VAL A 53 -17.83 -1.88 1.11
N GLN A 54 -17.49 -1.37 -0.08
CA GLN A 54 -18.47 -0.77 -0.98
C GLN A 54 -19.48 -1.80 -1.49
N LYS A 55 -19.01 -2.99 -1.88
CA LYS A 55 -19.85 -4.08 -2.41
C LYS A 55 -20.85 -4.60 -1.38
N GLU A 56 -20.39 -4.79 -0.14
CA GLU A 56 -21.22 -5.30 0.95
C GLU A 56 -22.04 -4.19 1.65
N GLY A 57 -21.89 -2.92 1.21
CA GLY A 57 -22.60 -1.78 1.80
C GLY A 57 -22.24 -1.52 3.26
N LEU A 58 -21.05 -1.94 3.69
CA LEU A 58 -20.60 -1.81 5.07
C LEU A 58 -20.17 -0.37 5.37
N LYS A 59 -20.54 0.13 6.54
CA LYS A 59 -19.95 1.34 7.11
C LYS A 59 -18.83 0.91 8.04
N VAL A 60 -17.58 1.14 7.64
CA VAL A 60 -16.41 0.80 8.44
C VAL A 60 -15.74 2.07 8.96
N SER A 61 -15.09 1.97 10.12
CA SER A 61 -14.21 3.04 10.60
C SER A 61 -12.93 3.09 9.74
N LYS A 62 -12.12 4.13 9.94
CA LYS A 62 -10.84 4.27 9.24
C LYS A 62 -9.77 3.28 9.73
N ASP A 63 -10.07 2.51 10.77
CA ASP A 63 -9.11 1.61 11.41
C ASP A 63 -9.11 0.25 10.70
N LEU A 64 -8.22 0.12 9.72
CA LEU A 64 -7.86 -1.14 9.09
C LEU A 64 -6.66 -1.74 9.80
N ARG A 65 -6.78 -2.99 10.25
CA ARG A 65 -5.66 -3.78 10.80
C ARG A 65 -5.37 -4.97 9.91
N ILE A 66 -4.09 -5.20 9.67
CA ILE A 66 -3.59 -6.38 8.94
C ILE A 66 -2.97 -7.31 9.97
N GLU A 67 -3.33 -8.60 9.88
CA GLU A 67 -2.87 -9.60 10.86
C GLU A 67 -1.40 -9.98 10.63
N GLN A 68 -1.00 -10.06 9.35
CA GLN A 68 0.36 -10.41 8.96
C GLN A 68 1.34 -9.26 9.20
N SER A 69 2.59 -9.60 9.54
CA SER A 69 3.67 -8.61 9.55
C SER A 69 3.96 -8.13 8.13
N PHE A 70 4.64 -6.99 8.02
CA PHE A 70 4.95 -6.46 6.71
C PHE A 70 6.01 -7.34 5.99
N GLU A 71 6.90 -7.94 6.78
CA GLU A 71 7.91 -8.89 6.33
C GLU A 71 7.27 -10.15 5.73
N ASP A 72 6.25 -10.72 6.39
CA ASP A 72 5.52 -11.89 5.87
C ASP A 72 4.79 -11.56 4.55
N LEU A 73 4.23 -10.35 4.45
CA LEU A 73 3.55 -9.90 3.23
C LEU A 73 4.53 -9.65 2.09
N GLU A 74 5.74 -9.13 2.37
CA GLU A 74 6.79 -8.99 1.36
C GLU A 74 7.28 -10.35 0.86
N GLU A 75 7.45 -11.33 1.76
CA GLU A 75 7.84 -12.69 1.39
C GLU A 75 6.78 -13.40 0.55
N ALA A 76 5.49 -13.20 0.88
CA ALA A 76 4.38 -13.75 0.10
C ALA A 76 4.10 -13.01 -1.21
N PHE A 77 4.70 -11.83 -1.43
CA PHE A 77 4.42 -11.01 -2.60
C PHE A 77 5.31 -11.39 -3.79
N GLU A 78 4.72 -12.14 -4.73
CA GLU A 78 5.35 -12.45 -6.01
C GLU A 78 4.61 -11.77 -7.17
N PRO A 79 5.29 -10.94 -7.98
CA PRO A 79 4.67 -10.30 -9.13
C PRO A 79 4.04 -11.29 -10.12
N GLY A 80 2.77 -11.08 -10.45
CA GLY A 80 2.03 -11.93 -11.40
C GLY A 80 1.34 -13.14 -10.76
N ASN A 81 1.61 -13.41 -9.47
CA ASN A 81 0.96 -14.46 -8.71
C ASN A 81 -0.20 -13.91 -7.86
N ILE A 82 -1.03 -14.83 -7.37
CA ILE A 82 -2.15 -14.49 -6.48
C ILE A 82 -1.57 -14.05 -5.13
N PHE A 83 -2.04 -12.90 -4.66
CA PHE A 83 -1.65 -12.34 -3.38
C PHE A 83 -2.81 -12.42 -2.38
N CYS A 84 -2.58 -13.05 -1.23
CA CYS A 84 -3.56 -13.28 -0.18
C CYS A 84 -3.14 -12.58 1.11
N PHE A 85 -4.10 -11.99 1.81
CA PHE A 85 -3.89 -11.33 3.10
C PHE A 85 -5.14 -11.42 3.95
N ASN A 86 -4.98 -11.26 5.27
CA ASN A 86 -6.09 -11.18 6.21
C ASN A 86 -6.20 -9.75 6.74
N ALA A 87 -7.43 -9.24 6.76
CA ALA A 87 -7.72 -7.90 7.24
C ALA A 87 -8.85 -7.94 8.26
N VAL A 88 -8.67 -7.20 9.36
CA VAL A 88 -9.70 -6.94 10.36
C VAL A 88 -10.16 -5.50 10.16
N VAL A 89 -11.46 -5.34 9.89
CA VAL A 89 -12.12 -4.04 9.75
C VAL A 89 -13.11 -3.83 10.89
N GLN A 90 -13.13 -2.64 11.46
CA GLN A 90 -14.10 -2.29 12.49
C GLN A 90 -15.35 -1.71 11.83
N ILE A 91 -16.49 -2.36 12.06
CA ILE A 91 -17.80 -1.89 11.58
C ILE A 91 -18.28 -0.76 12.49
N GLN A 92 -18.77 0.32 11.88
CA GLN A 92 -19.52 1.35 12.59
C GLN A 92 -20.98 0.90 12.71
N GLU A 93 -21.41 0.60 13.93
CA GLU A 93 -22.83 0.47 14.21
C GLU A 93 -23.49 1.83 14.03
N SER A 94 -24.55 1.88 13.23
CA SER A 94 -25.39 3.06 13.14
C SER A 94 -26.11 3.26 14.49
N PRO A 95 -26.10 4.48 15.06
CA PRO A 95 -26.86 4.79 16.27
C PRO A 95 -28.37 4.67 16.05
#